data_AF-A0A6P7FUC2-F1
#
_entry.id   AF-A0A6P7FUC2-F1
#
_cell.length_a   1.000
_cell.length_b   1.000
_cell.length_c   1.000
_cell.angle_alpha   90.00
_cell.angle_beta   90.00
_cell.angle_gamma   90.00
#
_symmetry.space_group_name_H-M   'P 1'
#
loop_
_entity.id
_entity.type
_entity.pdbx_description
1 polymer ?
#
loop_
_entity_poly.entity_id
_entity_poly.type
_entity_poly.pdbx_seq_one_letter_code
_entity_poly.pdbx_strand_id
1 'polypeptide(L)'
;MKFIYFLFSIVALMAFVYANDQEVFYSSDCFRPVEYHPNGIACMALIPVWRWDVGAQACVRDTYGGCNPTNNNFPTLEECNEVARPICQYLRASVF
;
A
#
# COMPACT_ATOMS: atom_id res chain seq x y z
N MET A 1 -20.75 -36.25 13.12
CA MET A 1 -19.28 -36.42 12.97
C MET A 1 -18.79 -35.88 11.62
N LYS A 2 -19.23 -36.38 10.46
CA LYS A 2 -18.86 -35.82 9.13
C LYS A 2 -19.17 -34.32 8.95
N PHE A 3 -20.29 -33.84 9.49
CA PHE A 3 -20.69 -32.43 9.44
C PHE A 3 -19.77 -31.50 10.25
N ILE A 4 -19.22 -32.01 11.37
CA ILE A 4 -18.29 -31.25 12.23
C ILE A 4 -16.95 -31.05 11.49
N TYR A 5 -16.46 -32.09 10.81
CA TYR A 5 -15.26 -31.98 9.98
C TYR A 5 -15.44 -31.03 8.79
N PHE A 6 -16.63 -31.05 8.16
CA PHE A 6 -16.96 -30.14 7.06
C PHE A 6 -16.99 -28.66 7.50
N LEU A 7 -17.61 -28.38 8.65
CA LEU A 7 -17.61 -27.04 9.24
C LEU A 7 -16.19 -26.58 9.60
N PHE A 8 -15.37 -27.47 10.18
CA PHE A 8 -13.98 -27.18 10.51
C PHE A 8 -13.14 -26.87 9.27
N SER A 9 -13.33 -27.62 8.17
CA SER A 9 -12.64 -27.35 6.90
C SER A 9 -13.03 -26.02 6.27
N ILE A 10 -14.30 -25.61 6.36
CA ILE A 10 -14.76 -24.32 5.83
C ILE A 10 -14.19 -23.17 6.64
N VAL A 11 -14.18 -23.27 7.97
CA VAL A 11 -13.61 -22.25 8.85
C VAL A 11 -12.11 -22.12 8.62
N ALA A 12 -11.38 -23.22 8.42
CA ALA A 12 -9.96 -23.19 8.10
C ALA A 12 -9.67 -22.55 6.73
N LEU A 13 -10.49 -22.84 5.71
CA LEU A 13 -10.38 -22.20 4.39
C LEU A 13 -10.70 -20.70 4.46
N MET A 14 -11.75 -20.30 5.18
CA MET A 14 -12.05 -18.89 5.39
C MET A 14 -10.92 -18.20 6.16
N ALA A 15 -10.42 -18.80 7.23
CA ALA A 15 -9.28 -18.27 7.98
C ALA A 15 -8.03 -18.14 7.11
N PHE A 16 -7.78 -19.09 6.19
CA PHE A 16 -6.68 -19.01 5.23
C PHE A 16 -6.89 -17.89 4.19
N VAL A 17 -8.12 -17.72 3.70
CA VAL A 17 -8.49 -16.61 2.80
C VAL A 17 -8.32 -15.26 3.51
N TYR A 18 -8.76 -15.13 4.76
CA TYR A 18 -8.59 -13.91 5.57
C TYR A 18 -7.14 -13.67 5.99
N ALA A 19 -6.36 -14.72 6.24
CA ALA A 19 -4.93 -14.60 6.53
C ALA A 19 -4.09 -14.22 5.30
N ASN A 20 -4.71 -14.19 4.11
CA ASN A 20 -4.10 -13.76 2.86
C ASN A 20 -4.55 -12.35 2.43
N ASP A 21 -5.01 -11.52 3.39
CA ASP A 21 -5.10 -10.07 3.23
C ASP A 21 -3.68 -9.53 3.03
N GLN A 22 -3.15 -9.70 1.82
CA GLN A 22 -1.99 -8.95 1.38
C GLN A 22 -2.37 -7.48 1.42
N GLU A 23 -1.43 -6.65 1.87
CA GLU A 23 -1.42 -5.23 1.58
C GLU A 23 -1.27 -5.05 0.05
N VAL A 24 -2.38 -5.27 -0.67
CA VAL A 24 -2.43 -5.18 -2.13
C VAL A 24 -2.38 -3.70 -2.48
N PHE A 25 -1.41 -3.33 -3.32
CA PHE A 25 -1.35 -1.99 -3.88
C PHE A 25 -2.38 -1.84 -4.99
N TYR A 26 -3.28 -0.86 -4.86
CA TYR A 26 -4.35 -0.59 -5.82
C TYR A 26 -4.14 0.72 -6.56
N SER A 27 -4.86 0.93 -7.67
CA SER A 27 -4.85 2.20 -8.41
C SER A 27 -5.25 3.41 -7.55
N SER A 28 -6.02 3.20 -6.48
CA SER A 28 -6.35 4.23 -5.50
C SER A 28 -5.14 4.71 -4.68
N ASP A 29 -4.10 3.89 -4.55
CA ASP A 29 -2.91 4.20 -3.76
C ASP A 29 -1.95 5.13 -4.51
N CYS A 30 -2.03 5.19 -5.84
CA CYS A 30 -1.18 6.03 -6.68
C CYS A 30 -1.18 7.52 -6.29
N PHE A 31 -2.25 8.01 -5.66
CA PHE A 31 -2.42 9.40 -5.25
C PHE A 31 -2.22 9.62 -3.74
N ARG A 32 -1.90 8.57 -2.98
CA ARG A 32 -1.73 8.68 -1.54
C ARG A 32 -0.35 9.21 -1.19
N PRO A 33 -0.23 10.02 -0.11
CA PRO A 33 1.07 10.41 0.46
C PRO A 33 1.77 9.20 1.11
N VAL A 34 3.02 9.33 1.53
CA VAL A 34 3.73 8.23 2.23
C VAL A 34 3.12 7.86 3.58
N GLU A 35 2.40 8.78 4.22
CA GLU A 35 1.76 8.58 5.51
C GLU A 35 0.50 9.45 5.70
N TYR A 36 -0.36 9.05 6.63
CA TYR A 36 -1.62 9.74 6.94
C TYR A 36 -1.66 10.26 8.39
N HIS A 37 -2.10 11.50 8.59
CA HIS A 37 -2.20 12.14 9.91
C HIS A 37 -3.65 12.52 10.25
N PRO A 38 -4.44 11.63 10.88
CA PRO A 38 -5.86 11.87 11.16
C PRO A 38 -6.12 13.06 12.09
N ASN A 39 -5.17 13.38 12.96
CA ASN A 39 -5.22 14.48 13.92
C ASN A 39 -4.37 15.68 13.49
N GLY A 40 -3.80 15.66 12.28
CA GLY A 40 -2.88 16.68 11.79
C GLY A 40 -1.51 16.71 12.47
N ILE A 41 -1.22 15.76 13.37
CA ILE A 41 0.08 15.66 14.05
C ILE A 41 0.94 14.67 13.27
N ALA A 42 2.02 15.17 12.67
CA ALA A 42 3.01 14.35 12.00
C ALA A 42 3.91 13.63 13.01
N CYS A 43 4.28 12.39 12.66
CA CYS A 43 5.38 11.73 13.34
C CYS A 43 6.70 12.34 12.87
N MET A 44 7.70 12.37 13.75
CA MET A 44 8.90 13.22 13.58
C MET A 44 10.18 12.44 13.24
N ALA A 45 10.07 11.19 12.80
CA ALA A 45 11.21 10.49 12.25
C ALA A 45 11.57 11.06 10.87
N LEU A 46 12.81 10.83 10.43
CA LEU A 46 13.29 11.23 9.10
C LEU A 46 13.71 9.98 8.35
N ILE A 47 12.73 9.15 7.97
CA ILE A 47 12.98 7.87 7.32
C ILE A 47 12.92 8.06 5.80
N PRO A 48 14.03 7.90 5.06
CA PRO A 48 14.01 8.03 3.61
C PRO A 48 13.25 6.86 2.98
N VAL A 49 12.28 7.17 2.14
CA VAL A 49 11.44 6.19 1.44
C VAL A 49 11.23 6.63 -0.02
N TRP A 50 10.55 5.80 -0.79
CA TRP A 50 10.15 6.04 -2.17
C TRP A 50 8.64 5.98 -2.29
N ARG A 51 8.07 6.77 -3.20
CA ARG A 51 6.65 6.70 -3.54
C ARG A 51 6.45 6.97 -5.02
N TRP A 52 5.36 6.47 -5.58
CA TRP A 52 4.92 6.89 -6.90
C TRP A 52 4.43 8.34 -6.86
N ASP A 53 4.88 9.12 -7.83
CA ASP A 53 4.37 10.47 -8.11
C ASP A 53 3.70 10.49 -9.49
N VAL A 54 2.39 10.72 -9.51
CA VAL A 54 1.59 10.73 -10.74
C VAL A 54 1.95 11.93 -11.65
N GLY A 55 2.39 13.05 -11.08
CA GLY A 55 2.82 14.21 -11.86
C GLY A 55 4.15 13.97 -12.55
N ALA A 56 5.11 13.38 -11.85
CA ALA A 56 6.42 13.02 -12.37
C ALA A 56 6.43 11.73 -13.21
N GLN A 57 5.35 10.92 -13.12
CA GLN A 57 5.27 9.59 -13.74
C GLN A 57 6.46 8.69 -13.35
N ALA A 58 6.88 8.79 -12.10
CA ALA A 58 8.07 8.12 -11.60
C ALA A 58 7.97 7.87 -10.09
N CYS A 59 8.75 6.90 -9.62
CA CYS A 59 9.06 6.76 -8.21
C CYS A 59 10.04 7.85 -7.77
N VAL A 60 9.65 8.63 -6.77
CA VAL A 60 10.43 9.75 -6.21
C VAL A 60 10.75 9.49 -4.74
N ARG A 61 11.84 10.10 -4.26
CA ARG A 61 12.22 10.03 -2.85
C ARG A 61 11.30 10.91 -2.01
N ASP A 62 10.93 10.44 -0.83
CA ASP A 62 10.16 11.19 0.16
C ASP A 62 10.67 10.88 1.59
N THR A 63 10.10 11.56 2.59
CA THR A 63 10.42 11.36 4.01
C THR A 63 9.19 10.83 4.75
N TYR A 64 9.33 9.65 5.35
CA TYR A 64 8.32 9.03 6.19
C TYR A 64 8.56 9.40 7.67
N GLY A 65 7.55 9.98 8.31
CA GLY A 65 7.55 10.41 9.70
C GLY A 65 7.50 9.27 10.71
N GLY A 66 7.15 8.04 10.28
CA GLY A 66 7.26 6.82 11.09
C GLY A 66 5.95 6.33 11.69
N CYS A 67 4.80 6.83 11.26
CA CYS A 67 3.50 6.29 11.66
C CYS A 67 2.45 6.34 10.55
N ASN A 68 1.46 5.44 10.63
CA ASN A 68 0.32 5.39 9.70
C ASN A 68 0.75 5.41 8.22
N PRO A 69 1.63 4.49 7.79
CA PRO A 69 2.07 4.45 6.41
C PRO A 69 0.88 4.18 5.50
N THR A 70 0.93 4.72 4.28
CA THR A 70 0.04 4.27 3.21
C THR A 70 0.76 3.24 2.34
N ASN A 71 0.04 2.56 1.46
CA ASN A 71 0.63 1.62 0.51
C ASN A 71 1.59 2.31 -0.50
N ASN A 72 1.55 3.64 -0.63
CA ASN A 72 2.47 4.40 -1.48
C ASN A 72 3.71 4.85 -0.68
N ASN A 73 4.37 3.90 -0.02
CA ASN A 73 5.52 4.10 0.84
C ASN A 73 6.43 2.87 0.76
N PHE A 74 7.50 2.96 0.00
CA PHE A 74 8.40 1.85 -0.31
C PHE A 74 9.79 2.12 0.26
N PRO A 75 10.47 1.12 0.86
CA PRO A 75 11.82 1.28 1.38
C PRO A 75 12.87 1.44 0.27
N THR A 76 12.59 1.00 -0.96
CA THR A 76 13.53 1.02 -2.09
C THR A 76 12.90 1.54 -3.38
N LEU A 77 13.74 2.05 -4.29
CA LEU A 77 13.31 2.50 -5.61
C LEU A 77 12.81 1.32 -6.45
N GLU A 78 13.49 0.19 -6.32
CA GLU A 78 13.21 -1.06 -7.02
C GLU A 78 11.80 -1.55 -6.68
N GLU A 79 11.45 -1.64 -5.40
CA GLU A 79 10.14 -2.10 -4.95
C GLU A 79 9.02 -1.15 -5.41
N CYS A 80 9.24 0.17 -5.34
CA CYS A 80 8.28 1.13 -5.87
C CYS A 80 8.05 0.94 -7.39
N ASN A 81 9.11 0.69 -8.16
CA ASN A 81 8.99 0.47 -9.60
C ASN A 81 8.32 -0.86 -9.94
N GLU A 82 8.57 -1.91 -9.16
CA GLU A 82 7.97 -3.23 -9.36
C GLU A 82 6.47 -3.23 -9.03
N VAL A 83 6.07 -2.49 -7.98
CA VAL A 83 4.68 -2.47 -7.48
C VAL A 83 3.87 -1.35 -8.12
N ALA A 84 4.29 -0.09 -7.97
CA ALA A 84 3.47 1.05 -8.30
C ALA A 84 3.50 1.42 -9.80
N ARG A 85 4.68 1.37 -10.44
CA ARG A 85 4.81 1.73 -11.87
C ARG A 85 3.83 0.97 -12.79
N PRO A 86 3.70 -0.37 -12.76
CA PRO A 86 2.80 -1.07 -13.67
C PRO A 86 1.32 -0.71 -13.47
N ILE A 87 0.95 -0.22 -12.28
CA ILE A 87 -0.43 0.14 -11.92
C ILE A 87 -0.70 1.62 -12.22
N CYS A 88 0.24 2.50 -11.90
CA CYS A 88 0.02 3.95 -11.87
C CYS A 88 0.45 4.69 -13.14
N GLN A 89 1.36 4.13 -13.97
CA GLN A 89 1.94 4.82 -15.15
C GLN A 89 0.94 5.21 -16.25
N TYR A 90 -0.31 4.74 -16.16
CA TYR A 90 -1.37 5.08 -17.11
C TYR A 90 -2.34 6.12 -16.54
N LEU A 91 -2.28 6.37 -15.23
CA LEU A 91 -3.04 7.42 -14.58
C LEU A 91 -2.34 8.73 -14.86
N ARG A 92 -3.05 9.66 -15.49
CA ARG A 92 -2.57 11.03 -15.62
C ARG A 92 -3.10 11.83 -14.44
N ALA A 93 -2.31 12.78 -13.96
CA ALA A 93 -2.86 13.87 -13.17
C ALA A 93 -3.87 14.57 -14.07
N SER A 94 -5.16 14.27 -13.89
CA SER A 94 -6.22 15.01 -14.55
C SER A 94 -5.98 16.46 -14.20
N VAL A 95 -5.73 17.26 -15.22
CA VAL A 95 -5.61 18.72 -15.13
C VAL A 95 -6.96 19.22 -14.62
N PHE A 96 -7.08 19.39 -13.31
CA PHE A 96 -8.11 20.20 -12.68
C PHE A 96 -7.54 21.59 -12.46
#